data_AF-A0A530BG89-F1
#
_entry.id   AF-A0A530BG89-F1
#
_cell.length_a   1.000
_cell.length_b   1.000
_cell.length_c   1.000
_cell.angle_alpha   90.00
_cell.angle_beta   90.00
_cell.angle_gamma   90.00
#
_symmetry.space_group_name_H-M   'P 1'
#
loop_
_entity.id
_entity.type
_entity.pdbx_description
1 polymer ?
#
loop_
_entity_poly.entity_id
_entity_poly.type
_entity_poly.pdbx_seq_one_letter_code
_entity_poly.pdbx_strand_id
1 'polypeptide(L)'
;MSTSAQRRSAMPAERKVVINIDDVGMCHGANVAYLKLKRAGAVDSGSVMVPCPWFLEIAEEGAKDASLNLGVHITLTSEKKYYRWRPLTKASQASGIVDGDGYLFRSVPELRAKGEPEAVEAEMRAQIDAAKAAGLSLTHMDGHMGAVFSPEFVDRYAAVGIDYGLP
;
A
#
# COMPACT_ATOMS: atom_id res chain seq x y z
N MET A 1 -16.75 0.15 -61.10
CA MET A 1 -16.34 1.07 -60.03
C MET A 1 -16.09 0.24 -58.78
N SER A 2 -14.82 -0.03 -58.44
CA SER A 2 -14.44 -0.80 -57.24
C SER A 2 -14.13 0.20 -56.13
N THR A 3 -14.97 0.24 -55.09
CA THR A 3 -14.71 1.00 -53.87
C THR A 3 -13.87 0.15 -52.93
N SER A 4 -12.55 0.33 -53.01
CA SER A 4 -11.65 -0.19 -51.98
C SER A 4 -11.83 0.65 -50.72
N ALA A 5 -12.62 0.15 -49.77
CA ALA A 5 -12.61 0.65 -48.41
C ALA A 5 -11.25 0.28 -47.79
N GLN A 6 -10.31 1.23 -47.81
CA GLN A 6 -9.08 1.15 -47.03
C GLN A 6 -9.46 0.97 -45.56
N ARG A 7 -9.34 -0.26 -45.06
CA ARG A 7 -9.27 -0.54 -43.63
C ARG A 7 -8.06 0.21 -43.10
N ARG A 8 -8.28 1.35 -42.45
CA ARG A 8 -7.26 1.96 -41.59
C ARG A 8 -6.97 0.95 -40.50
N SER A 9 -5.76 0.35 -40.55
CA SER A 9 -5.23 -0.44 -39.46
C SER A 9 -5.27 0.40 -38.19
N ALA A 10 -6.03 -0.03 -37.18
CA ALA A 10 -5.97 0.59 -35.87
C ALA A 10 -4.55 0.38 -35.33
N MET A 11 -3.85 1.47 -35.02
CA MET A 11 -2.58 1.41 -34.32
C MET A 11 -2.75 0.52 -33.07
N PRO A 12 -1.86 -0.45 -32.80
CA PRO A 12 -1.94 -1.23 -31.58
C PRO A 12 -1.88 -0.28 -30.38
N ALA A 13 -2.75 -0.51 -29.39
CA ALA A 13 -2.80 0.29 -28.18
C ALA A 13 -1.41 0.37 -27.55
N GLU A 14 -0.99 1.58 -27.18
CA GLU A 14 0.28 1.82 -26.51
C GLU A 14 0.31 1.04 -25.19
N ARG A 15 1.34 0.22 -25.00
CA ARG A 15 1.54 -0.56 -23.78
C ARG A 15 2.10 0.36 -22.71
N LYS A 16 1.37 0.51 -21.60
CA LYS A 16 1.83 1.26 -20.42
C LYS A 16 2.30 0.28 -19.34
N VAL A 17 3.40 0.61 -18.69
CA VAL A 17 3.96 -0.12 -17.55
C VAL A 17 4.18 0.89 -16.43
N VAL A 18 3.88 0.49 -15.19
CA VAL A 18 4.19 1.25 -13.98
C VAL A 18 5.13 0.40 -13.15
N ILE A 19 6.28 0.96 -12.77
CA ILE A 19 7.26 0.33 -11.89
C ILE A 19 7.07 0.92 -10.49
N ASN A 20 6.40 0.15 -9.62
CA ASN A 20 6.22 0.48 -8.21
C ASN A 20 7.30 -0.17 -7.34
N ILE A 21 7.70 0.53 -6.28
CA ILE A 21 8.55 -0.01 -5.22
C ILE A 21 7.73 -0.18 -3.94
N ASP A 22 7.60 -1.43 -3.52
CA ASP A 22 6.93 -1.82 -2.29
C ASP A 22 7.82 -1.56 -1.06
N ASP A 23 7.22 -1.65 0.13
CA ASP A 23 7.89 -1.59 1.44
C ASP A 23 8.62 -0.28 1.78
N VAL A 24 8.25 0.83 1.14
CA VAL A 24 8.81 2.15 1.49
C VAL A 24 8.38 2.49 2.92
N GLY A 25 9.30 3.03 3.74
CA GLY A 25 9.06 3.27 5.16
C GLY A 25 9.34 2.07 6.07
N MET A 26 9.55 0.86 5.52
CA MET A 26 9.89 -0.31 6.33
C MET A 26 11.20 -0.10 7.10
N CYS A 27 12.25 0.40 6.43
CA CYS A 27 13.54 0.70 7.04
C CYS A 27 14.25 1.86 6.31
N HIS A 28 15.24 2.48 6.96
CA HIS A 28 16.04 3.55 6.36
C HIS A 28 16.63 3.14 4.99
N GLY A 29 17.13 1.91 4.88
CA GLY A 29 17.68 1.41 3.62
C GLY A 29 16.67 1.40 2.46
N ALA A 30 15.42 1.04 2.74
CA ALA A 30 14.34 1.07 1.75
C ALA A 30 14.04 2.50 1.29
N ASN A 31 13.95 3.45 2.23
CA ASN A 31 13.74 4.87 1.93
C ASN A 31 14.87 5.43 1.06
N VAL A 32 16.12 5.21 1.45
CA VAL A 32 17.30 5.65 0.70
C VAL A 32 17.32 5.06 -0.72
N ALA A 33 17.00 3.78 -0.86
CA ALA A 33 16.95 3.12 -2.17
C ALA A 33 15.85 3.71 -3.05
N TYR A 34 14.63 3.86 -2.50
CA TYR A 34 13.50 4.43 -3.22
C TYR A 34 13.79 5.87 -3.68
N LEU A 35 14.27 6.74 -2.80
CA LEU A 35 14.59 8.13 -3.16
C LEU A 35 15.65 8.21 -4.26
N LYS A 36 16.68 7.35 -4.21
CA LYS A 36 17.71 7.29 -5.27
C LYS A 36 17.12 6.85 -6.60
N LEU A 37 16.32 5.78 -6.62
CA LEU A 37 15.70 5.24 -7.82
C LEU A 37 14.70 6.23 -8.42
N LYS A 38 13.85 6.84 -7.58
CA LYS A 38 12.81 7.78 -8.01
C LYS A 38 13.41 9.07 -8.57
N ARG A 39 14.42 9.64 -7.90
CA ARG A 39 15.14 10.84 -8.39
C ARG A 39 15.96 10.58 -9.65
N ALA A 40 16.40 9.34 -9.87
CA ALA A 40 17.07 8.93 -11.11
C ALA A 40 16.07 8.64 -12.26
N GLY A 41 14.77 8.69 -12.02
CA GLY A 41 13.74 8.36 -13.02
C GLY A 41 13.68 6.86 -13.38
N ALA A 42 14.21 5.98 -12.52
CA ALA A 42 14.25 4.54 -12.76
C ALA A 42 12.96 3.82 -12.36
N VAL A 43 12.11 4.46 -11.55
CA VAL A 43 10.84 3.92 -11.03
C VAL A 43 9.77 5.01 -11.07
N ASP A 44 8.52 4.58 -11.16
CA ASP A 44 7.37 5.47 -11.35
C ASP A 44 6.74 5.89 -10.03
N SER A 45 6.66 4.99 -9.06
CA SER A 45 5.99 5.18 -7.77
C SER A 45 6.59 4.32 -6.66
N GLY A 46 6.14 4.55 -5.43
CA GLY A 46 6.34 3.62 -4.32
C GLY A 46 5.17 3.67 -3.35
N SER A 47 5.03 2.66 -2.50
CA SER A 47 3.94 2.56 -1.54
C SER A 47 4.47 2.44 -0.11
N VAL A 48 3.93 3.27 0.80
CA VAL A 48 4.46 3.40 2.17
C VAL A 48 3.80 2.48 3.18
N MET A 49 4.59 1.78 3.98
CA MET A 49 4.13 0.99 5.12
C MET A 49 4.04 1.86 6.38
N VAL A 50 2.84 2.39 6.64
CA VAL A 50 2.60 3.37 7.71
C VAL A 50 2.94 2.86 9.12
N PRO A 51 2.67 1.58 9.49
CA PRO A 51 3.05 1.06 10.81
C PRO A 51 4.57 0.96 11.05
N CYS A 52 5.40 1.13 10.02
CA CYS A 52 6.83 0.86 10.13
C CYS A 52 7.64 2.01 10.74
N PRO A 53 8.74 1.71 11.47
CA PRO A 53 9.52 2.72 12.19
C PRO A 53 10.11 3.86 11.36
N TRP A 54 10.32 3.66 10.05
CA TRP A 54 10.92 4.65 9.16
C TRP A 54 9.90 5.34 8.24
N PHE A 55 8.60 5.17 8.51
CA PHE A 55 7.53 5.85 7.77
C PHE A 55 7.66 7.37 7.82
N LEU A 56 7.93 7.96 9.00
CA LEU A 56 7.99 9.43 9.14
C LEU A 56 9.12 10.07 8.32
N GLU A 57 10.23 9.36 8.12
CA GLU A 57 11.33 9.85 7.27
C GLU A 57 10.88 9.99 5.81
N ILE A 58 10.24 8.97 5.24
CA ILE A 58 9.75 9.08 3.87
C ILE A 58 8.55 10.02 3.76
N ALA A 59 7.69 10.08 4.78
CA ALA A 59 6.56 10.99 4.81
C ALA A 59 7.01 12.45 4.73
N GLU A 60 8.07 12.82 5.46
CA GLU A 60 8.66 14.15 5.39
C GLU A 60 9.15 14.51 3.98
N GLU A 61 9.85 13.58 3.31
CA GLU A 61 10.31 13.79 1.93
C GLU A 61 9.13 13.90 0.94
N GLY A 62 8.11 13.04 1.08
CA GLY A 62 6.91 13.05 0.25
C GLY A 62 6.05 14.30 0.43
N ALA A 63 5.99 14.86 1.65
CA ALA A 63 5.29 16.12 1.91
C ALA A 63 5.98 17.32 1.26
N LYS A 64 7.31 17.27 1.09
CA LYS A 64 8.10 18.31 0.40
C LYS A 64 8.06 18.16 -1.12
N ASP A 65 7.91 16.93 -1.63
CA ASP A 65 7.99 16.62 -3.05
C ASP A 65 6.93 15.59 -3.48
N ALA A 66 5.80 16.10 -3.97
CA ALA A 66 4.73 15.27 -4.50
C ALA A 66 5.13 14.47 -5.76
N SER A 67 6.22 14.85 -6.44
CA SER A 67 6.71 14.10 -7.61
C SER A 67 7.29 12.73 -7.24
N LEU A 68 7.53 12.48 -5.95
CA LEU A 68 7.87 11.15 -5.45
C LEU A 68 6.78 10.14 -5.79
N ASN A 69 5.50 10.55 -5.90
CA ASN A 69 4.41 9.66 -6.32
C ASN A 69 4.25 8.46 -5.37
N LEU A 70 3.90 8.78 -4.12
CA LEU A 70 3.74 7.82 -3.04
C LEU A 70 2.27 7.36 -2.92
N GLY A 71 2.07 6.06 -2.82
CA GLY A 71 0.83 5.42 -2.39
C GLY A 71 0.95 4.87 -0.97
N VAL A 72 -0.04 4.10 -0.54
CA VAL A 72 -0.04 3.41 0.76
C VAL A 72 0.02 1.90 0.57
N HIS A 73 0.98 1.27 1.24
CA HIS A 73 1.14 -0.18 1.29
C HIS A 73 0.44 -0.72 2.52
N ILE A 74 -0.84 -1.05 2.37
CA ILE A 74 -1.69 -1.47 3.49
C ILE A 74 -1.07 -2.68 4.18
N THR A 75 -0.69 -2.49 5.44
CA THR A 75 0.13 -3.44 6.20
C THR A 75 -0.72 -4.09 7.29
N LEU A 76 -1.12 -5.35 7.07
CA LEU A 76 -1.93 -6.14 8.01
C LEU A 76 -1.19 -7.34 8.61
N THR A 77 0.07 -7.53 8.21
CA THR A 77 0.94 -8.61 8.70
C THR A 77 2.31 -8.06 9.07
N SER A 78 3.04 -8.79 9.92
CA SER A 78 4.39 -8.45 10.37
C SER A 78 5.24 -9.71 10.55
N GLU A 79 5.89 -10.11 9.46
CA GLU A 79 6.48 -11.44 9.27
C GLU A 79 7.86 -11.59 9.91
N LYS A 80 8.61 -10.50 10.11
CA LYS A 80 9.99 -10.56 10.60
C LYS A 80 10.06 -11.05 12.05
N LYS A 81 11.13 -11.81 12.39
CA LYS A 81 11.30 -12.39 13.74
C LYS A 81 11.34 -11.33 14.85
N TYR A 82 12.20 -10.34 14.71
CA TYR A 82 12.48 -9.32 15.74
C TYR A 82 12.05 -7.90 15.36
N TYR A 83 11.76 -7.64 14.09
CA TYR A 83 11.42 -6.32 13.58
C TYR A 83 9.94 -6.23 13.27
N ARG A 84 9.12 -6.04 14.30
CA ARG A 84 7.67 -6.19 14.22
C ARG A 84 6.91 -4.89 14.40
N TRP A 85 5.72 -4.84 13.81
CA TRP A 85 4.88 -3.65 13.74
C TRP A 85 3.54 -3.90 14.42
N ARG A 86 3.03 -2.85 15.08
CA ARG A 86 1.71 -2.86 15.71
C ARG A 86 0.71 -2.11 14.80
N PRO A 87 -0.58 -2.46 14.84
CA PRO A 87 -1.59 -1.66 14.16
C PRO A 87 -1.63 -0.24 14.73
N LEU A 88 -2.17 0.70 13.94
CA LEU A 88 -2.44 2.06 14.38
C LEU A 88 -3.70 2.15 15.24
N THR A 89 -4.66 1.27 14.97
CA THR A 89 -5.88 1.14 15.77
C THR A 89 -5.58 0.57 17.15
N LYS A 90 -6.47 0.84 18.13
CA LYS A 90 -6.44 0.23 19.46
C LYS A 90 -6.93 -1.22 19.41
N ALA A 91 -6.23 -2.05 18.63
CA ALA A 91 -6.54 -3.45 18.45
C ALA A 91 -6.32 -4.25 19.75
N SER A 92 -7.24 -5.14 20.04
CA SER A 92 -7.07 -6.18 21.06
C SER A 92 -7.01 -7.55 20.38
N GLN A 93 -6.65 -8.61 21.09
CA GLN A 93 -6.72 -9.96 20.51
C GLN A 93 -8.13 -10.30 19.98
N ALA A 94 -9.18 -9.74 20.59
CA ALA A 94 -10.56 -9.92 20.14
C ALA A 94 -10.87 -9.23 18.80
N SER A 95 -10.06 -8.26 18.37
CA SER A 95 -10.19 -7.64 17.04
C SER A 95 -9.62 -8.52 15.92
N GLY A 96 -8.86 -9.58 16.26
CA GLY A 96 -8.40 -10.53 15.25
C GLY A 96 -7.30 -10.01 14.33
N ILE A 97 -6.65 -8.87 14.61
CA ILE A 97 -5.57 -8.35 13.76
C ILE A 97 -4.19 -8.34 14.45
N VAL A 98 -4.12 -8.76 15.71
CA VAL A 98 -2.88 -8.84 16.50
C VAL A 98 -2.69 -10.18 17.18
N ASP A 99 -1.43 -10.54 17.43
CA ASP A 99 -1.05 -11.72 18.20
C ASP A 99 -1.02 -11.46 19.72
N GLY A 100 -0.51 -12.44 20.48
CA GLY A 100 -0.41 -12.36 21.94
C GLY A 100 0.49 -11.25 22.49
N ASP A 101 1.39 -10.72 21.66
CA ASP A 101 2.32 -9.65 22.04
C ASP A 101 1.84 -8.27 21.54
N GLY A 102 0.66 -8.23 20.92
CA GLY A 102 0.02 -7.03 20.36
C GLY A 102 0.62 -6.56 19.04
N TYR A 103 1.38 -7.40 18.33
CA TYR A 103 1.88 -7.11 16.99
C TYR A 103 0.94 -7.68 15.93
N LEU A 104 0.94 -7.11 14.72
CA LEU A 104 0.27 -7.70 13.57
C LEU A 104 0.72 -9.16 13.37
N PHE A 105 -0.19 -10.02 12.91
CA PHE A 105 0.11 -11.45 12.71
C PHE A 105 1.28 -11.68 11.75
N ARG A 106 2.00 -12.78 11.94
CA ARG A 106 3.20 -13.07 11.14
C ARG A 106 2.90 -13.53 9.73
N SER A 107 1.68 -14.00 9.48
CA SER A 107 1.33 -14.65 8.22
C SER A 107 -0.09 -14.33 7.80
N VAL A 108 -0.30 -14.32 6.48
CA VAL A 108 -1.62 -14.14 5.87
C VAL A 108 -2.62 -15.22 6.35
N PRO A 109 -2.26 -16.52 6.44
CA PRO A 109 -3.18 -17.53 6.96
C PRO A 109 -3.66 -17.27 8.39
N GLU A 110 -2.80 -16.78 9.28
CA GLU A 110 -3.20 -16.45 10.66
C GLU A 110 -4.19 -15.28 10.69
N LEU A 111 -3.94 -14.24 9.89
CA LEU A 111 -4.85 -13.11 9.74
C LEU A 111 -6.20 -13.56 9.15
N ARG A 112 -6.21 -14.35 8.09
CA ARG A 112 -7.45 -14.84 7.48
C ARG A 112 -8.29 -15.70 8.43
N ALA A 113 -7.64 -16.48 9.28
CA ALA A 113 -8.32 -17.37 10.22
C ALA A 113 -8.96 -16.63 11.41
N LYS A 114 -8.52 -15.41 11.72
CA LYS A 114 -8.89 -14.70 12.96
C LYS A 114 -9.39 -13.27 12.75
N GLY A 115 -9.09 -12.66 11.60
CA GLY A 115 -9.32 -11.26 11.30
C GLY A 115 -10.78 -10.94 11.18
N GLU A 116 -11.26 -10.07 12.07
CA GLU A 116 -12.59 -9.50 11.97
C GLU A 116 -12.59 -8.45 10.85
N PRO A 117 -13.45 -8.58 9.81
CA PRO A 117 -13.43 -7.69 8.64
C PRO A 117 -13.54 -6.20 9.00
N GLU A 118 -14.33 -5.86 10.02
CA GLU A 118 -14.50 -4.48 10.48
C GLU A 118 -13.23 -3.92 11.13
N ALA A 119 -12.50 -4.73 11.88
CA ALA A 119 -11.23 -4.33 12.48
C ALA A 119 -10.14 -4.15 11.41
N VAL A 120 -10.13 -5.05 10.43
CA VAL A 120 -9.25 -4.95 9.26
C VAL A 120 -9.52 -3.66 8.49
N GLU A 121 -10.78 -3.37 8.15
CA GLU A 121 -11.16 -2.14 7.46
C GLU A 121 -10.77 -0.88 8.26
N ALA A 122 -11.05 -0.87 9.57
CA ALA A 122 -10.69 0.25 10.44
C ALA A 122 -9.17 0.50 10.45
N GLU A 123 -8.35 -0.56 10.43
CA GLU A 123 -6.90 -0.44 10.34
C GLU A 123 -6.44 0.10 8.97
N MET A 124 -7.04 -0.34 7.86
CA MET A 124 -6.74 0.21 6.52
C MET A 124 -6.96 1.73 6.48
N ARG A 125 -8.14 2.17 6.96
CA ARG A 125 -8.50 3.59 7.01
C ARG A 125 -7.55 4.38 7.92
N ALA A 126 -7.22 3.83 9.09
CA ALA A 126 -6.27 4.48 10.01
C ALA A 126 -4.88 4.68 9.39
N GLN A 127 -4.39 3.73 8.59
CA GLN A 127 -3.13 3.88 7.86
C GLN A 127 -3.21 5.00 6.81
N ILE A 128 -4.28 5.04 6.01
CA ILE A 128 -4.47 6.11 5.02
C ILE A 128 -4.58 7.48 5.69
N ASP A 129 -5.38 7.58 6.75
CA ASP A 129 -5.58 8.83 7.49
C ASP A 129 -4.28 9.33 8.12
N ALA A 130 -3.49 8.44 8.73
CA ALA A 130 -2.20 8.79 9.29
C ALA A 130 -1.20 9.23 8.21
N ALA A 131 -1.21 8.58 7.04
CA ALA A 131 -0.37 8.99 5.92
C ALA A 131 -0.74 10.38 5.39
N LYS A 132 -2.04 10.67 5.22
CA LYS A 132 -2.53 12.00 4.85
C LYS A 132 -2.19 13.05 5.93
N ALA A 133 -2.36 12.71 7.21
CA ALA A 133 -2.02 13.58 8.32
C ALA A 133 -0.53 13.91 8.42
N ALA A 134 0.34 13.01 7.93
CA ALA A 134 1.77 13.26 7.78
C ALA A 134 2.14 14.14 6.58
N GLY A 135 1.15 14.61 5.80
CA GLY A 135 1.33 15.53 4.68
C GLY A 135 1.45 14.88 3.31
N LEU A 136 1.26 13.55 3.21
CA LEU A 136 1.36 12.86 1.93
C LEU A 136 0.12 13.13 1.04
N SER A 137 0.38 13.52 -0.20
CA SER A 137 -0.60 13.47 -1.30
C SER A 137 -0.60 12.07 -1.90
N LEU A 138 -1.37 11.15 -1.30
CA LEU A 138 -1.42 9.75 -1.72
C LEU A 138 -2.00 9.58 -3.13
N THR A 139 -1.42 8.65 -3.90
CA THR A 139 -1.73 8.47 -5.33
C THR A 139 -2.37 7.14 -5.70
N HIS A 140 -2.17 6.10 -4.90
CA HIS A 140 -2.68 4.75 -5.11
C HIS A 140 -2.65 3.97 -3.79
N MET A 141 -3.27 2.79 -3.80
CA MET A 141 -3.23 1.84 -2.69
C MET A 141 -2.86 0.44 -3.20
N ASP A 142 -2.07 -0.29 -2.41
CA ASP A 142 -1.77 -1.70 -2.58
C ASP A 142 -1.66 -2.38 -1.20
N GLY A 143 -1.19 -3.63 -1.11
CA GLY A 143 -1.23 -4.38 0.15
C GLY A 143 -0.05 -5.33 0.40
N HIS A 144 0.53 -5.20 1.59
CA HIS A 144 1.67 -6.01 2.06
C HIS A 144 1.32 -7.50 2.07
N MET A 145 2.17 -8.30 1.44
CA MET A 145 2.02 -9.76 1.26
C MET A 145 0.68 -10.19 0.64
N GLY A 146 -0.07 -9.27 0.03
CA GLY A 146 -1.39 -9.52 -0.55
C GLY A 146 -2.49 -9.88 0.46
N ALA A 147 -2.31 -9.59 1.75
CA ALA A 147 -3.28 -9.91 2.80
C ALA A 147 -4.68 -9.35 2.50
N VAL A 148 -4.74 -8.11 2.02
CA VAL A 148 -5.96 -7.37 1.67
C VAL A 148 -6.77 -8.01 0.54
N PHE A 149 -6.14 -8.85 -0.29
CA PHE A 149 -6.79 -9.52 -1.43
C PHE A 149 -7.43 -10.86 -1.04
N SER A 150 -7.39 -11.22 0.24
CA SER A 150 -8.07 -12.40 0.74
C SER A 150 -9.59 -12.25 0.58
N PRO A 151 -10.35 -13.33 0.29
CA PRO A 151 -11.80 -13.26 0.07
C PRO A 151 -12.57 -12.57 1.19
N GLU A 152 -12.08 -12.66 2.42
CA GLU A 152 -12.70 -12.08 3.61
C GLU A 152 -12.57 -10.54 3.66
N PHE A 153 -11.59 -9.96 2.93
CA PHE A 153 -11.20 -8.55 3.05
C PHE A 153 -11.24 -7.77 1.73
N VAL A 154 -11.25 -8.44 0.58
CA VAL A 154 -11.11 -7.80 -0.74
C VAL A 154 -12.21 -6.77 -1.04
N ASP A 155 -13.45 -7.03 -0.62
CA ASP A 155 -14.55 -6.08 -0.79
C ASP A 155 -14.36 -4.82 0.07
N ARG A 156 -13.79 -4.98 1.28
CA ARG A 156 -13.44 -3.87 2.17
C ARG A 156 -12.29 -3.04 1.60
N TYR A 157 -11.26 -3.70 1.07
CA TYR A 157 -10.15 -3.05 0.37
C TYR A 157 -10.66 -2.19 -0.80
N ALA A 158 -11.52 -2.75 -1.65
CA ALA A 158 -12.10 -2.01 -2.77
C ALA A 158 -12.95 -0.81 -2.30
N ALA A 159 -13.79 -1.01 -1.27
CA ALA A 159 -14.60 0.08 -0.70
C ALA A 159 -13.74 1.21 -0.13
N VAL A 160 -12.67 0.88 0.60
CA VAL A 160 -11.72 1.87 1.13
C VAL A 160 -11.02 2.62 0.00
N GLY A 161 -10.58 1.93 -1.06
CA GLY A 161 -9.99 2.59 -2.23
C GLY A 161 -10.94 3.60 -2.88
N ILE A 162 -12.20 3.21 -3.08
CA ILE A 162 -13.26 4.08 -3.61
C ILE A 162 -13.49 5.30 -2.72
N ASP A 163 -13.65 5.09 -1.41
CA ASP A 163 -13.94 6.17 -0.45
C ASP A 163 -12.83 7.22 -0.39
N TYR A 164 -11.57 6.78 -0.52
CA TYR A 164 -10.41 7.65 -0.47
C TYR A 164 -9.96 8.18 -1.83
N GLY A 165 -10.59 7.72 -2.92
CA GLY A 165 -10.21 8.07 -4.29
C GLY A 165 -8.84 7.52 -4.70
N LEU A 166 -8.45 6.37 -4.15
CA LEU A 166 -7.18 5.71 -4.42
C LEU A 166 -7.41 4.50 -5.34
N PRO A 167 -6.82 4.49 -6.55
CA PRO A 167 -6.87 3.33 -7.44
C PRO A 167 -6.04 2.16 -6.89
#